data_AF-A0A2R6JEP4-F1
#
_entry.id   AF-A0A2R6JEP4-F1
#
_cell.length_a   1.000
_cell.length_b   1.000
_cell.length_c   1.000
_cell.angle_alpha   90.00
_cell.angle_beta   90.00
_cell.angle_gamma   90.00
#
_symmetry.space_group_name_H-M   'P 1'
#
loop_
_entity.id
_entity.type
_entity.pdbx_description
1 polymer ?
#
loop_
_entity_poly.entity_id
_entity_poly.type
_entity_poly.pdbx_seq_one_letter_code
_entity_poly.pdbx_strand_id
1 'polypeptide(L)'
;MADLDLDLQTAEGELDEPEEGGRVVLGVLDGSTDDEDWIDHVENDDVLVLNVEGDLNELAAGFARDVRDMGGELMHFRDFLVIS
;
A
#
# COMPACT_ATOMS: atom_id res chain seq x y z
N MET A 1 -18.24 -29.61 0.77
CA MET A 1 -17.17 -28.59 0.81
C MET A 1 -15.95 -29.30 0.27
N ALA A 2 -15.47 -28.92 -0.91
CA ALA A 2 -14.30 -29.55 -1.51
C ALA A 2 -13.07 -29.05 -0.75
N ASP A 3 -12.36 -29.97 -0.13
CA ASP A 3 -11.08 -29.74 0.54
C ASP A 3 -10.07 -29.39 -0.57
N LEU A 4 -9.80 -28.09 -0.74
CA LEU A 4 -8.74 -27.62 -1.62
C LEU A 4 -7.42 -28.05 -0.99
N ASP A 5 -6.91 -29.21 -1.39
CA ASP A 5 -5.54 -29.68 -1.15
C ASP A 5 -4.59 -28.79 -1.95
N LEU A 6 -4.42 -27.56 -1.47
CA LEU A 6 -3.48 -26.59 -2.02
C LEU A 6 -2.10 -27.00 -1.52
N ASP A 7 -1.28 -27.55 -2.42
CA ASP A 7 0.13 -27.82 -2.18
C ASP A 7 0.90 -26.48 -2.13
N LEU A 8 0.77 -25.79 -1.00
CA LEU A 8 1.38 -24.48 -0.76
C LEU A 8 2.90 -24.55 -0.88
N GLN A 9 3.49 -25.70 -0.55
CA GLN A 9 4.93 -25.95 -0.62
C GLN A 9 5.47 -25.82 -2.05
N THR A 10 4.70 -26.25 -3.06
CA THR A 10 5.06 -26.07 -4.46
C THR A 10 4.86 -24.62 -4.92
N ALA A 11 3.81 -23.95 -4.43
CA ALA A 11 3.53 -22.55 -4.76
C ALA A 11 4.58 -21.58 -4.21
N GLU A 12 5.13 -21.85 -3.02
CA GLU A 12 6.18 -21.04 -2.39
C GLU A 12 7.51 -21.06 -3.17
N GLY A 13 7.81 -22.15 -3.89
CA GLY A 13 9.05 -22.28 -4.69
C GLY A 13 9.01 -21.58 -6.05
N GLU A 14 7.83 -21.18 -6.53
CA GLU A 14 7.63 -20.46 -7.80
C GLU A 14 7.55 -18.94 -7.60
N LEU A 15 7.58 -18.47 -6.35
CA LEU A 15 7.71 -17.06 -6.04
C LEU A 15 9.19 -16.68 -6.19
N ASP A 16 9.53 -15.97 -7.27
CA ASP A 16 10.84 -15.32 -7.40
C ASP A 16 11.11 -14.48 -6.13
N GLU A 17 12.35 -14.51 -5.65
CA GLU A 17 12.80 -13.59 -4.60
C GLU A 17 12.45 -12.18 -5.06
N PRO A 18 11.62 -11.43 -4.30
CA PRO A 18 11.15 -10.13 -4.75
C PRO A 18 12.38 -9.29 -5.06
N GLU A 19 12.45 -8.77 -6.29
CA GLU A 19 13.50 -7.83 -6.68
C GLU A 19 13.60 -6.74 -5.60
N GLU A 20 14.82 -6.42 -5.18
CA GLU A 20 15.08 -5.51 -4.05
C GLU A 20 14.21 -4.25 -4.12
N GLY A 21 13.21 -4.12 -3.24
CA GLY A 21 12.44 -2.89 -3.03
C GLY A 21 10.92 -3.07 -3.16
N GLY A 22 10.22 -2.63 -2.12
CA GLY A 22 8.79 -2.35 -2.18
C GLY A 22 7.87 -3.44 -1.64
N ARG A 23 7.69 -3.47 -0.31
CA ARG A 23 6.61 -4.25 0.29
C ARG A 23 5.28 -3.62 -0.12
N VAL A 24 4.31 -4.45 -0.48
CA VAL A 24 2.93 -3.97 -0.67
C VAL A 24 2.24 -3.92 0.70
N VAL A 25 1.87 -2.71 1.14
CA VAL A 25 1.17 -2.46 2.40
C VAL A 25 -0.29 -2.19 2.12
N LEU A 26 -1.17 -3.03 2.67
CA LEU A 26 -2.62 -2.87 2.56
C LEU A 26 -3.14 -2.20 3.83
N GLY A 27 -3.80 -1.06 3.69
CA GLY A 27 -4.33 -0.28 4.80
C GLY A 27 -5.74 0.26 4.53
N VAL A 28 -6.29 0.94 5.53
CA VAL A 28 -7.52 1.72 5.40
C VAL A 28 -7.16 3.17 5.74
N LEU A 29 -7.55 4.08 4.87
CA LEU A 29 -7.45 5.51 5.08
C LEU A 29 -8.77 5.98 5.71
N ASP A 30 -8.82 5.93 7.04
CA ASP A 30 -9.93 6.42 7.87
C ASP A 30 -9.52 7.54 8.85
N GLY A 31 -8.22 7.88 8.88
CA GLY A 31 -7.65 8.90 9.76
C GLY A 31 -7.22 8.40 11.15
N SER A 32 -7.36 7.09 11.44
CA SER A 32 -6.83 6.49 12.66
C SER A 32 -5.33 6.21 12.62
N THR A 33 -4.74 6.10 11.42
CA THR A 33 -3.29 5.95 11.21
C THR A 33 -2.68 7.32 10.97
N ASP A 34 -1.56 7.60 11.63
CA ASP A 34 -0.84 8.87 11.47
C ASP A 34 -0.24 8.99 10.05
N ASP A 35 -0.20 10.22 9.55
CA ASP A 35 0.33 10.52 8.21
C ASP A 35 1.82 10.17 8.07
N GLU A 36 2.58 10.25 9.17
CA GLU A 36 4.00 9.91 9.24
C GLU A 36 4.26 8.42 8.93
N ASP A 37 3.40 7.50 9.38
CA ASP A 37 3.56 6.06 9.09
C ASP A 37 3.46 5.79 7.58
N TRP A 38 2.58 6.51 6.87
CA TRP A 38 2.44 6.37 5.42
C TRP A 38 3.65 6.93 4.67
N ILE A 39 4.21 8.03 5.16
CA ILE A 39 5.42 8.64 4.61
C ILE A 39 6.63 7.71 4.77
N ASP A 40 6.81 7.14 5.96
CA ASP A 40 7.90 6.19 6.25
C ASP A 40 7.87 5.01 5.27
N HIS A 41 6.69 4.49 4.93
CA HIS A 41 6.56 3.43 3.92
C HIS A 41 7.04 3.86 2.54
N VAL A 42 6.66 5.05 2.06
CA VAL A 42 7.14 5.59 0.77
C VAL A 42 8.66 5.79 0.79
N GLU A 43 9.24 6.21 1.92
CA GLU A 43 10.70 6.32 2.07
C GLU A 43 11.43 4.97 1.95
N ASN A 44 10.75 3.87 2.29
CA ASN A 44 11.26 2.51 2.14
C ASN A 44 10.98 1.89 0.76
N ASP A 45 10.51 2.69 -0.21
CA ASP A 45 10.08 2.24 -1.55
C ASP A 45 8.85 1.31 -1.50
N ASP A 46 8.13 1.27 -0.38
CA ASP A 46 6.94 0.44 -0.19
C ASP A 46 5.74 0.98 -0.98
N VAL A 47 4.98 0.06 -1.61
CA VAL A 47 3.75 0.41 -2.32
C VAL A 47 2.58 0.33 -1.34
N LEU A 48 1.94 1.46 -1.08
CA LEU A 48 0.77 1.53 -0.21
C LEU A 48 -0.51 1.41 -1.03
N VAL A 49 -1.44 0.57 -0.57
CA VAL A 49 -2.78 0.47 -1.11
C VAL A 49 -3.77 0.67 0.03
N LEU A 50 -4.33 1.87 0.09
CA LEU A 50 -5.19 2.30 1.19
C LEU A 50 -6.64 2.34 0.73
N ASN A 51 -7.54 1.60 1.39
CA ASN A 51 -8.97 1.72 1.16
C ASN A 51 -9.48 3.03 1.77
N VAL A 52 -10.10 3.89 0.97
CA VAL A 52 -10.53 5.21 1.43
C VAL A 52 -11.91 5.13 2.07
N GLU A 53 -11.98 5.35 3.38
CA GLU A 53 -13.24 5.43 4.14
C GLU A 53 -13.50 6.88 4.58
N GLY A 54 -13.95 7.72 3.64
CA GLY A 54 -14.26 9.13 3.93
C GLY A 54 -13.94 10.05 2.77
N ASP A 55 -13.54 11.29 3.08
CA ASP A 55 -13.11 12.25 2.07
C ASP A 55 -11.60 12.12 1.84
N LEU A 56 -11.24 11.59 0.67
CA LEU A 56 -9.84 11.41 0.26
C LEU A 56 -9.04 12.72 0.39
N ASN A 57 -9.61 13.87 0.03
CA ASN A 57 -8.83 15.10 0.03
C ASN A 57 -8.48 15.54 1.46
N GLU A 58 -9.38 15.33 2.42
CA GLU A 58 -9.09 15.66 3.82
C GLU A 58 -8.07 14.71 4.41
N LEU A 59 -8.24 13.40 4.16
CA LEU A 59 -7.38 12.37 4.72
C LEU A 59 -6.00 12.31 4.05
N ALA A 60 -5.91 12.56 2.74
CA ALA A 60 -4.64 12.57 2.02
C ALA A 60 -3.94 13.93 2.06
N ALA A 61 -4.59 15.02 2.45
CA ALA A 61 -3.94 16.34 2.50
C ALA A 61 -2.71 16.38 3.41
N GLY A 62 -2.69 15.55 4.45
CA GLY A 62 -1.60 15.43 5.42
C GLY A 62 -0.30 14.94 4.78
N PHE A 63 -0.32 13.77 4.14
CA PHE A 63 0.89 13.15 3.56
C PHE A 63 1.06 13.40 2.05
N ALA A 64 0.03 13.77 1.29
CA ALA A 64 0.12 13.86 -0.17
C ALA A 64 1.11 14.93 -0.65
N ARG A 65 1.36 15.95 0.18
CA ARG A 65 2.38 16.95 -0.12
C ARG A 65 3.78 16.36 0.05
N ASP A 66 4.04 15.75 1.19
CA ASP A 66 5.33 15.17 1.53
C ASP A 66 5.70 14.06 0.55
N VAL A 67 4.77 13.15 0.24
CA VAL A 67 4.94 12.10 -0.78
C VAL A 67 5.35 12.69 -2.14
N ARG A 68 4.70 13.77 -2.59
CA ARG A 68 5.06 14.43 -3.86
C ARG A 68 6.42 15.13 -3.81
N ASP A 69 6.79 15.71 -2.67
CA ASP A 69 8.10 16.35 -2.49
C ASP A 69 9.24 15.31 -2.46
N MET A 70 8.95 14.09 -2.00
CA MET A 70 9.85 12.93 -2.08
C MET A 70 9.94 12.30 -3.48
N GLY A 71 9.06 12.70 -4.40
CA GLY A 71 9.02 12.17 -5.78
C GLY A 71 8.09 10.96 -5.96
N GLY A 72 7.30 10.61 -4.94
CA GLY A 72 6.28 9.57 -5.03
C GLY A 72 5.06 10.00 -5.85
N GLU A 73 4.38 9.00 -6.42
CA GLU A 73 3.15 9.12 -7.18
C GLU A 73 1.95 8.69 -6.32
N LEU A 74 0.89 9.51 -6.31
CA LEU A 74 -0.39 9.13 -5.72
C LEU A 74 -1.39 8.86 -6.84
N MET A 75 -1.90 7.63 -6.91
CA MET A 75 -2.90 7.21 -7.86
C MET A 75 -4.19 6.82 -7.13
N HIS A 76 -5.27 7.56 -7.36
CA HIS A 76 -6.59 7.15 -6.88
C HIS A 76 -7.23 6.15 -7.83
N PHE A 77 -7.54 4.95 -7.33
CA PHE A 77 -8.16 3.86 -8.07
C PHE A 77 -9.45 3.41 -7.37
N ARG A 78 -10.60 3.82 -7.92
CA ARG A 78 -11.94 3.49 -7.42
C ARG A 78 -12.18 3.98 -5.98
N ASP A 79 -12.11 3.07 -5.01
CA ASP A 79 -12.27 3.33 -3.57
C ASP A 79 -10.92 3.13 -2.84
N PHE A 80 -9.82 3.06 -3.59
CA PHE A 80 -8.47 2.85 -3.07
C PHE A 80 -7.54 3.97 -3.52
N LEU A 81 -6.61 4.33 -2.64
CA LEU A 81 -5.48 5.19 -2.93
C LEU A 81 -4.22 4.32 -3.01
N VAL A 82 -3.52 4.39 -4.13
CA VAL A 82 -2.24 3.72 -4.35
C VAL A 82 -1.13 4.77 -4.28
N ILE A 83 -0.05 4.46 -3.56
CA ILE A 83 1.11 5.33 -3.41
C ILE A 83 2.37 4.52 -3.69
N SER A 84 3.30 5.07 -4.48
CA SER A 84 4.61 4.48 -4.83
C SER A 84 5.67 5.55 -4.99
#